data_AF-A0A0B8P5D2-F1
#
_entry.id   AF-A0A0B8P5D2-F1
#
_cell.length_a   1.000
_cell.length_b   1.000
_cell.length_c   1.000
_cell.angle_alpha   90.00
_cell.angle_beta   90.00
_cell.angle_gamma   90.00
#
_symmetry.space_group_name_H-M   'P 1'
#
loop_
_entity.id
_entity.type
_entity.pdbx_description
1 polymer ?
#
loop_
_entity_poly.entity_id
_entity_poly.type
_entity_poly.pdbx_seq_one_letter_code
_entity_poly.pdbx_strand_id
1 'polypeptide(L)'
;MVYVPHNDLVKVVSQGGGDVYGYVNQNTNMVSLKLALDADDNLVIKDIANRSVLVGLVTNKGLDVETHQKWHGLAKNAVDELEKAELTLTKVRSDFHGALPHNFIEPELPTAMESGLQNLADSLVAAQSQSKKLAQRIGFMADYYSE
;
A
#
# COMPACT_ATOMS: atom_id res chain seq x y z
N MET A 1 -8.99 3.26 -19.10
CA MET A 1 -7.81 2.68 -19.81
C MET A 1 -7.08 3.76 -20.59
N VAL A 2 -5.77 3.66 -20.65
CA VAL A 2 -4.91 4.60 -21.37
C VAL A 2 -4.08 3.83 -22.39
N TYR A 3 -4.01 4.33 -23.62
CA TYR A 3 -3.24 3.73 -24.70
C TYR A 3 -2.10 4.67 -25.06
N VAL A 4 -0.87 4.17 -24.99
CA VAL A 4 0.36 4.93 -25.23
C VAL A 4 1.23 4.16 -26.23
N PRO A 5 1.90 4.83 -27.19
CA PRO A 5 2.87 4.19 -28.06
C PRO A 5 4.00 3.52 -27.26
N HIS A 6 4.33 2.29 -27.61
CA HIS A 6 5.35 1.50 -26.89
C HIS A 6 6.71 2.21 -26.82
N ASN A 7 7.19 2.76 -27.93
CA ASN A 7 8.51 3.41 -28.00
C ASN A 7 8.58 4.64 -27.08
N ASP A 8 7.51 5.43 -27.03
CA ASP A 8 7.45 6.63 -26.21
C ASP A 8 7.36 6.27 -24.72
N LEU A 9 6.57 5.25 -24.38
CA LEU A 9 6.50 4.73 -23.01
C LEU A 9 7.87 4.24 -22.52
N VAL A 10 8.58 3.43 -23.31
CA VAL A 10 9.92 2.91 -22.95
C VAL A 10 10.91 4.06 -22.75
N LYS A 11 10.86 5.08 -23.60
CA LYS A 11 11.73 6.27 -23.47
C LYS A 11 11.43 7.05 -22.20
N VAL A 12 10.15 7.30 -21.90
CA VAL A 12 9.74 8.09 -20.72
C VAL A 12 10.02 7.33 -19.42
N VAL A 13 9.78 6.02 -19.39
CA VAL A 13 10.07 5.18 -18.23
C VAL A 13 11.58 5.07 -17.98
N SER A 14 12.39 4.88 -19.02
CA SER A 14 13.86 4.81 -18.86
C SER A 14 14.50 6.13 -18.42
N GLN A 15 13.80 7.25 -18.57
CA GLN A 15 14.20 8.58 -18.10
C GLN A 15 13.65 8.93 -16.71
N GLY A 16 12.89 8.03 -16.07
CA GLY A 16 12.31 8.23 -14.74
C GLY A 16 11.01 9.04 -14.72
N GLY A 17 10.44 9.36 -15.88
CA GLY A 17 9.22 10.16 -16.02
C GLY A 17 9.30 11.16 -17.17
N GLY A 18 8.16 11.77 -17.50
CA GLY A 18 8.02 12.67 -18.64
C GLY A 18 6.61 12.71 -19.21
N ASP A 19 6.41 13.59 -20.18
CA ASP A 19 5.14 13.72 -20.87
C ASP A 19 5.09 12.75 -22.05
N VAL A 20 3.96 12.05 -22.18
CA VAL A 20 3.69 11.13 -23.28
C VAL A 20 2.32 11.39 -23.87
N TYR A 21 2.20 11.27 -25.18
CA TYR A 21 0.91 11.39 -25.84
C TYR A 21 0.20 10.04 -25.91
N GLY A 22 -1.09 10.04 -25.60
CA GLY A 22 -1.90 8.82 -25.61
C GLY A 22 -3.39 9.09 -25.72
N TYR A 23 -4.16 8.01 -25.75
CA TYR A 23 -5.61 8.04 -25.81
C TYR A 23 -6.19 7.56 -24.49
N VAL A 24 -7.25 8.21 -24.02
CA VAL A 24 -7.97 7.82 -22.80
C VAL A 24 -9.31 7.21 -23.18
N ASN A 25 -9.62 6.03 -22.65
CA ASN A 25 -10.90 5.32 -22.83
C ASN A 25 -11.35 5.21 -24.30
N GLN A 26 -10.42 4.88 -25.21
CA GLN A 26 -10.66 4.78 -26.66
C GLN A 26 -11.14 6.08 -27.35
N ASN A 27 -11.04 7.23 -26.68
CA ASN A 27 -11.27 8.53 -27.31
C ASN A 27 -10.25 8.74 -28.43
N THR A 28 -10.69 9.20 -29.60
CA THR A 28 -9.83 9.49 -30.76
C THR A 28 -8.97 10.75 -30.56
N ASN A 29 -9.24 11.54 -29.53
CA ASN A 29 -8.44 12.71 -29.21
C ASN A 29 -7.20 12.33 -28.39
N MET A 30 -6.04 12.59 -28.97
CA MET A 30 -4.75 12.38 -28.32
C MET A 30 -4.54 13.46 -27.24
N VAL A 31 -4.20 13.04 -26.03
CA VAL A 31 -3.93 13.91 -24.88
C VAL A 31 -2.52 13.70 -24.36
N SER A 32 -1.93 14.75 -23.79
CA SER A 32 -0.66 14.64 -23.07
C SER A 32 -0.91 14.09 -21.67
N LEU A 33 -0.12 13.09 -21.28
CA LEU A 33 -0.17 12.42 -20.01
C LEU A 33 1.20 12.51 -19.36
N LYS A 34 1.23 12.98 -18.12
CA LYS A 34 2.46 13.13 -17.37
C LYS A 34 2.76 11.87 -16.56
N LEU A 35 3.71 11.08 -17.02
CA LEU A 35 4.21 9.91 -16.29
C LEU A 35 5.30 10.31 -15.31
N ALA A 36 5.35 9.66 -14.17
CA ALA A 36 6.38 9.82 -13.16
C ALA A 36 6.55 8.53 -12.36
N LEU A 37 7.65 8.45 -11.61
CA LEU A 37 7.77 7.50 -10.49
C LEU A 37 7.29 8.17 -9.20
N ASP A 38 6.58 7.43 -8.37
CA ASP A 38 6.26 7.89 -7.00
C ASP A 38 7.42 7.58 -6.03
N ALA A 39 7.22 7.90 -4.74
CA ALA A 39 8.24 7.72 -3.71
C ALA A 39 8.60 6.25 -3.45
N ASP A 40 7.78 5.32 -3.92
CA ASP A 40 7.93 3.87 -3.77
C ASP A 40 8.34 3.21 -5.11
N ASP A 41 8.90 4.00 -6.04
CA ASP A 41 9.32 3.58 -7.39
C ASP A 41 8.20 2.96 -8.26
N ASN A 42 6.93 3.29 -7.98
CA ASN A 42 5.82 2.85 -8.83
C ASN A 42 5.59 3.83 -9.98
N LEU A 43 5.27 3.30 -11.16
CA LEU A 43 4.83 4.12 -12.28
C LEU A 43 3.45 4.73 -11.99
N VAL A 44 3.34 6.05 -12.17
CA VAL A 44 2.11 6.81 -11.95
C VAL A 44 1.85 7.81 -13.08
N ILE A 45 0.58 8.12 -13.33
CA ILE A 45 0.15 9.29 -14.11
C ILE A 45 -0.19 10.42 -13.13
N LYS A 46 0.33 11.62 -13.38
CA LYS A 46 -0.05 12.83 -12.64
C LYS A 46 -1.33 13.43 -13.22
N ASP A 47 -2.33 13.64 -12.39
CA ASP A 47 -3.53 14.37 -12.79
C ASP A 47 -3.26 15.90 -12.87
N ILE A 48 -4.27 16.66 -13.29
CA ILE A 48 -4.19 18.14 -13.40
C ILE A 48 -3.92 18.85 -12.06
N ALA A 49 -4.14 18.17 -10.94
CA ALA A 49 -3.86 18.65 -9.59
C ALA A 49 -2.53 18.06 -9.03
N ASN A 50 -1.70 17.44 -9.89
CA ASN A 50 -0.43 16.81 -9.55
C ASN A 50 -0.53 15.62 -8.56
N ARG A 51 -1.72 15.01 -8.43
CA ARG A 51 -1.93 13.80 -7.65
C ARG A 51 -1.46 12.58 -8.45
N SER A 52 -0.79 11.66 -7.78
CA SER A 52 -0.33 10.41 -8.38
C SER A 52 -1.46 9.40 -8.54
N VAL A 53 -1.69 8.95 -9.76
CA VAL A 53 -2.61 7.85 -10.09
C VAL A 53 -1.77 6.65 -10.52
N LEU A 54 -1.80 5.57 -9.73
CA LEU A 54 -1.12 4.32 -10.05
C LEU A 54 -1.64 3.72 -11.35
N VAL A 55 -0.72 3.21 -12.18
CA VAL A 55 -1.06 2.50 -13.41
C VAL A 55 -0.71 1.02 -13.30
N GLY A 56 -1.50 0.18 -13.96
CA GLY A 56 -1.26 -1.25 -14.12
C GLY A 56 -1.21 -1.62 -15.60
N LEU A 57 -0.47 -2.68 -15.92
CA LEU A 57 -0.48 -3.23 -17.28
C LEU A 57 -1.83 -3.86 -17.56
N VAL A 58 -2.49 -3.40 -18.62
CA VAL A 58 -3.64 -4.08 -19.18
C VAL A 58 -3.13 -5.35 -19.86
N THR A 59 -3.66 -6.50 -19.48
CA THR A 59 -3.34 -7.77 -20.14
C THR A 59 -4.60 -8.34 -20.79
N ASN A 60 -4.43 -9.00 -21.95
CA ASN A 60 -5.55 -9.62 -22.68
C ASN A 60 -6.15 -10.82 -21.91
N LYS A 61 -5.43 -11.31 -20.90
CA LYS A 61 -5.97 -12.22 -19.90
C LYS A 61 -6.43 -11.34 -18.75
N GLY A 62 -7.72 -11.30 -18.45
CA GLY A 62 -8.23 -10.59 -17.28
C GLY A 62 -7.55 -11.06 -15.99
N LEU A 63 -7.95 -10.48 -14.86
CA LEU A 63 -7.49 -10.95 -13.57
C LEU A 63 -8.01 -12.37 -13.32
N ASP A 64 -7.10 -13.34 -13.18
CA ASP A 64 -7.48 -14.71 -12.82
C ASP A 64 -8.19 -14.72 -11.46
N VAL A 65 -9.37 -15.32 -11.42
CA VAL A 65 -10.26 -15.28 -10.26
C VAL A 65 -9.64 -16.03 -9.07
N GLU A 66 -8.98 -17.16 -9.32
CA GLU A 66 -8.33 -17.94 -8.25
C GLU A 66 -7.16 -17.15 -7.64
N THR A 67 -6.34 -16.53 -8.48
CA THR A 67 -5.22 -15.68 -8.06
C THR A 67 -5.71 -14.47 -7.26
N HIS A 68 -6.76 -13.80 -7.72
CA HIS A 68 -7.37 -12.68 -7.01
C HIS A 68 -7.92 -13.09 -5.64
N GLN A 69 -8.72 -14.16 -5.59
CA GLN A 69 -9.28 -14.66 -4.33
C GLN A 69 -8.19 -15.04 -3.34
N LYS A 70 -7.10 -15.65 -3.82
CA LYS A 70 -5.93 -15.98 -2.99
C LYS A 70 -5.29 -14.72 -2.40
N TRP A 71 -4.98 -13.73 -3.25
CA TRP A 71 -4.37 -12.48 -2.77
C TRP A 71 -5.29 -11.71 -1.83
N HIS A 72 -6.58 -11.65 -2.15
CA HIS A 72 -7.59 -11.00 -1.31
C HIS A 72 -7.70 -11.69 0.05
N GLY A 73 -7.72 -13.03 0.09
CA GLY A 73 -7.72 -13.81 1.32
C GLY A 73 -6.48 -13.56 2.17
N LEU A 74 -5.29 -13.59 1.56
CA LEU A 74 -4.04 -13.30 2.27
C LEU A 74 -4.01 -11.87 2.84
N ALA A 75 -4.44 -10.88 2.05
CA ALA A 75 -4.45 -9.49 2.48
C ALA A 75 -5.43 -9.26 3.64
N LYS A 76 -6.61 -9.89 3.59
CA LYS A 76 -7.58 -9.85 4.68
C LYS A 76 -7.03 -10.50 5.95
N ASN A 77 -6.45 -11.70 5.83
CA ASN A 77 -5.86 -12.39 6.97
C ASN A 77 -4.76 -11.55 7.64
N ALA A 78 -3.91 -10.89 6.86
CA ALA A 78 -2.88 -10.01 7.40
C ALA A 78 -3.47 -8.83 8.18
N VAL A 79 -4.55 -8.21 7.70
CA VAL A 79 -5.26 -7.15 8.44
C VAL A 79 -5.84 -7.70 9.75
N ASP A 80 -6.51 -8.85 9.71
CA ASP A 80 -7.11 -9.49 10.89
C ASP A 80 -6.03 -9.87 11.94
N GLU A 81 -4.86 -10.32 11.51
CA GLU A 81 -3.73 -10.62 12.41
C GLU A 81 -3.16 -9.36 13.07
N LEU A 82 -3.04 -8.26 12.32
CA LEU A 82 -2.58 -6.99 12.88
C LEU A 82 -3.59 -6.38 13.86
N GLU A 83 -4.89 -6.60 13.68
CA GLU A 83 -5.93 -6.22 14.66
C GLU A 83 -5.82 -7.06 15.94
N LYS A 84 -5.55 -8.36 15.82
CA LYS A 84 -5.27 -9.21 17.00
C LYS A 84 -4.00 -8.81 17.73
N ALA A 85 -2.95 -8.42 16.98
CA ALA A 85 -1.71 -7.93 17.54
C ALA A 85 -1.92 -6.65 18.35
N GLU A 86 -2.80 -5.75 17.90
CA GLU A 86 -3.17 -4.53 18.62
C GLU A 86 -3.80 -4.84 19.98
N LEU A 87 -4.80 -5.71 20.00
CA LEU A 87 -5.44 -6.15 21.24
C LEU A 87 -4.43 -6.80 22.21
N THR A 88 -3.50 -7.59 21.66
CA THR A 88 -2.44 -8.23 22.45
C THR A 88 -1.50 -7.18 23.03
N LEU A 89 -1.09 -6.18 22.26
CA LEU A 89 -0.23 -5.09 22.72
C LEU A 89 -0.91 -4.24 23.80
N THR A 90 -2.21 -3.94 23.63
CA THR A 90 -3.00 -3.25 24.66
C THR A 90 -3.00 -4.04 25.97
N LYS A 91 -3.21 -5.37 25.90
CA LYS A 91 -3.19 -6.23 27.07
C LYS A 91 -1.82 -6.24 27.74
N VAL A 92 -0.74 -6.44 26.98
CA VAL A 92 0.64 -6.44 27.52
C VAL A 92 0.97 -5.11 28.19
N ARG A 93 0.58 -3.98 27.59
CA ARG A 93 0.77 -2.65 28.19
C ARG A 93 -0.04 -2.49 29.47
N SER A 94 -1.27 -2.98 29.52
CA SER A 94 -2.09 -2.99 30.74
C SER A 94 -1.45 -3.84 31.84
N ASP A 95 -0.98 -5.04 31.51
CA ASP A 95 -0.35 -5.96 32.46
C ASP A 95 0.97 -5.37 33.00
N PHE A 96 1.78 -4.74 32.13
CA PHE A 96 3.03 -4.08 32.51
C PHE A 96 2.82 -2.92 33.49
N HIS A 97 1.82 -2.06 33.23
CA HIS A 97 1.47 -0.94 34.12
C HIS A 97 0.71 -1.41 35.38
N GLY A 98 -0.08 -2.48 35.28
CA GLY A 98 -0.79 -3.07 36.41
C GLY A 98 0.12 -3.76 37.42
N ALA A 99 1.31 -4.19 37.00
CA ALA A 99 2.33 -4.76 37.86
C ALA A 99 3.18 -3.71 38.62
N LEU A 100 2.88 -2.41 38.48
CA LEU A 100 3.52 -1.36 39.27
C LEU A 100 3.08 -1.40 40.75
N PRO A 101 3.96 -1.06 41.71
CA PRO A 101 5.32 -0.56 41.52
C PRO A 101 6.36 -1.68 41.37
N HIS A 102 7.26 -1.49 40.40
CA HIS A 102 8.38 -2.37 40.06
C HIS A 102 9.56 -2.27 41.06
N ASN A 103 9.26 -2.25 42.36
CA ASN A 103 10.20 -1.90 43.43
C ASN A 103 11.42 -2.83 43.58
N PHE A 104 11.42 -4.00 42.93
CA PHE A 104 12.46 -5.03 43.07
C PHE A 104 13.25 -5.30 41.79
N ILE A 105 13.12 -4.46 40.77
CA ILE A 105 13.86 -4.59 39.50
C ILE A 105 14.63 -3.30 39.19
N GLU A 106 15.73 -3.46 38.46
CA GLU A 106 16.58 -2.34 38.04
C GLU A 106 15.76 -1.34 37.21
N PRO A 107 15.81 -0.02 37.51
CA PRO A 107 15.00 1.00 36.83
C PRO A 107 15.20 1.06 35.30
N GLU A 108 16.35 0.60 34.81
CA GLU A 108 16.66 0.53 33.38
C GLU A 108 15.76 -0.48 32.64
N LEU A 109 15.35 -1.58 33.30
CA LEU A 109 14.52 -2.63 32.71
C LEU A 109 13.11 -2.13 32.38
N PRO A 110 12.32 -1.56 33.32
CA PRO A 110 11.02 -0.97 33.00
C PRO A 110 11.11 0.13 31.94
N THR A 111 12.19 0.93 31.97
CA THR A 111 12.40 2.02 30.99
C THR A 111 12.61 1.46 29.58
N ALA A 112 13.45 0.44 29.44
CA ALA A 112 13.69 -0.23 28.16
C ALA A 112 12.43 -0.95 27.65
N MET A 113 11.67 -1.58 28.56
CA MET A 113 10.39 -2.23 28.23
C MET A 113 9.37 -1.22 27.71
N GLU A 114 9.19 -0.08 28.39
CA GLU A 114 8.26 0.96 27.96
C GLU A 114 8.62 1.52 26.57
N SER A 115 9.91 1.78 26.34
CA SER A 115 10.39 2.21 25.02
C SER A 115 10.13 1.16 23.95
N GLY A 116 10.36 -0.13 24.25
CA GLY A 116 10.08 -1.24 23.35
C GLY A 116 8.59 -1.36 23.01
N LEU A 117 7.71 -1.24 24.00
CA LEU A 117 6.26 -1.27 23.81
C LEU A 117 5.78 -0.10 22.95
N GLN A 118 6.35 1.10 23.15
CA GLN A 118 6.02 2.26 22.34
C GLN A 118 6.47 2.09 20.88
N ASN A 119 7.70 1.62 20.65
CA ASN A 119 8.20 1.37 19.29
C ASN A 119 7.38 0.29 18.56
N LEU A 120 6.93 -0.74 19.27
CA LEU A 120 6.04 -1.76 18.72
C LEU A 120 4.67 -1.18 18.35
N ALA A 121 4.13 -0.29 19.18
CA ALA A 121 2.87 0.40 18.89
C ALA A 121 2.97 1.24 17.61
N ASP A 122 4.03 2.03 17.47
CA ASP A 122 4.25 2.88 16.29
C ASP A 122 4.42 2.04 15.01
N SER A 123 5.20 0.95 15.11
CA SER A 123 5.40 0.01 14.00
C SER A 123 4.09 -0.69 13.60
N LEU A 124 3.27 -1.06 14.57
CA LEU A 124 1.97 -1.69 14.33
C LEU A 124 1.01 -0.74 13.62
N VAL A 125 0.95 0.53 14.03
CA VAL A 125 0.11 1.54 13.38
C VAL A 125 0.53 1.73 11.92
N ALA A 126 1.83 1.81 11.65
CA ALA A 126 2.34 1.92 10.28
C ALA A 126 1.96 0.69 9.44
N ALA A 127 2.18 -0.52 9.97
CA ALA A 127 1.86 -1.78 9.30
C ALA A 127 0.35 -1.93 9.03
N GLN A 128 -0.51 -1.55 9.98
CA GLN A 128 -1.96 -1.57 9.80
C GLN A 128 -2.42 -0.61 8.70
N SER A 129 -1.89 0.62 8.69
CA SER A 129 -2.21 1.63 7.68
C SER A 129 -1.86 1.14 6.26
N GLN A 130 -0.65 0.61 6.10
CA GLN A 130 -0.18 0.06 4.82
C GLN A 130 -1.01 -1.17 4.40
N SER A 131 -1.25 -2.10 5.32
CA SER A 131 -1.97 -3.36 5.04
C SER A 131 -3.44 -3.10 4.68
N LYS A 132 -4.13 -2.18 5.38
CA LYS A 132 -5.51 -1.79 5.05
C LYS A 132 -5.60 -1.17 3.66
N LYS A 133 -4.68 -0.27 3.31
CA LYS A 133 -4.61 0.33 1.96
C LYS A 133 -4.37 -0.74 0.89
N LEU A 134 -3.49 -1.70 1.14
CA LEU A 134 -3.19 -2.78 0.20
C LEU A 134 -4.38 -3.74 0.04
N ALA A 135 -5.02 -4.15 1.14
CA ALA A 135 -6.18 -5.03 1.13
C ALA A 135 -7.36 -4.41 0.35
N GLN A 136 -7.62 -3.11 0.55
CA GLN A 136 -8.62 -2.37 -0.24
C GLN A 136 -8.28 -2.39 -1.73
N ARG A 137 -7.02 -2.09 -2.10
CA ARG A 137 -6.58 -2.10 -3.51
C ARG A 137 -6.76 -3.46 -4.16
N ILE A 138 -6.41 -4.54 -3.47
CA ILE A 138 -6.60 -5.91 -3.96
C ILE A 138 -8.10 -6.22 -4.09
N GLY A 139 -8.93 -5.79 -3.14
CA GLY A 139 -10.39 -5.94 -3.21
C GLY A 139 -10.99 -5.32 -4.45
N PHE A 140 -10.69 -4.05 -4.72
CA PHE A 140 -11.16 -3.33 -5.92
C PHE A 140 -10.45 -3.74 -7.21
N MET A 141 -9.42 -4.60 -7.14
CA MET A 141 -8.62 -4.93 -8.30
C MET A 141 -9.47 -5.59 -9.40
N ALA A 142 -10.38 -6.48 -9.01
CA ALA A 142 -11.26 -7.19 -9.95
C ALA A 142 -12.13 -6.22 -10.76
N ASP A 143 -12.63 -5.15 -10.15
CA ASP A 143 -13.49 -4.15 -10.79
C ASP A 143 -12.78 -3.40 -11.93
N TYR A 144 -11.45 -3.32 -11.92
CA TYR A 144 -10.68 -2.70 -13.01
C TYR A 144 -10.53 -3.59 -14.24
N TYR A 145 -10.77 -4.91 -14.11
CA TYR A 145 -10.62 -5.89 -15.18
C TYR A 145 -11.96 -6.52 -15.60
N SER A 146 -13.06 -6.23 -14.90
CA SER A 146 -14.42 -6.51 -15.36
C SER A 146 -14.79 -5.51 -16.47
N GLU A 147 -14.90 -5.99 -17.71
CA GLU A 147 -15.59 -5.28 -18.79
C GLU A 147 -17.09 -5.17 -18.54
#